data_AF-A0A443QLP8-F1
#
_entry.id   AF-A0A443QLP8-F1
#
_cell.length_a   1.000
_cell.length_b   1.000
_cell.length_c   1.000
_cell.angle_alpha   90.00
_cell.angle_beta   90.00
_cell.angle_gamma   90.00
#
_symmetry.space_group_name_H-M   'P 1'
#
loop_
_entity.id
_entity.type
_entity.pdbx_description
1 polymer ?
#
loop_
_entity_poly.entity_id
_entity_poly.type
_entity_poly.pdbx_seq_one_letter_code
_entity_poly.pdbx_strand_id
1 'polypeptide(L)'
;SGYYTLVLEAKDRIGGRICTKRGLKVNWVDLGASYIGSNQFNILRIAKQFEIKTYKVFSDGLSIDYVEVWSQQQIYFIFTFPGQKNGLRIGWLGI
;
A
#
# COMPACT_ATOMS: atom_id res chain seq x y z
N SER A 1 30.95 2.00 5.15
CA SER A 1 30.08 2.26 6.31
C SER A 1 30.97 2.62 7.48
N GLY A 2 30.72 3.75 8.14
CA GLY A 2 31.59 4.27 9.21
C GLY A 2 31.36 5.75 9.54
N TYR A 3 30.22 6.30 9.13
CA TYR A 3 29.86 7.69 9.36
C TYR A 3 28.70 7.76 10.33
N TYR A 4 28.69 8.80 11.16
CA TYR A 4 27.56 9.14 12.00
C TYR A 4 26.52 9.87 11.15
N THR A 5 25.30 9.34 11.12
CA THR A 5 24.20 9.91 10.34
C THR A 5 23.08 10.33 11.28
N LEU A 6 22.68 11.60 11.18
CA LEU A 6 21.48 12.14 11.83
C LEU A 6 20.38 12.30 10.78
N VAL A 7 19.19 11.75 11.05
CA VAL A 7 18.00 11.90 10.20
C VAL A 7 17.00 12.79 10.92
N LEU A 8 16.67 13.94 10.33
CA LEU A 8 15.67 14.88 10.85
C LEU A 8 14.39 14.78 10.01
N GLU A 9 13.30 14.31 10.61
CA GLU A 9 11.98 14.18 9.99
C GLU A 9 11.04 15.23 10.58
N ALA A 10 10.26 15.91 9.72
CA ALA A 10 9.37 16.98 10.15
C ALA A 10 8.11 16.47 10.84
N LYS A 11 7.67 15.24 10.51
CA LYS A 11 6.50 14.60 11.09
C LYS A 11 6.87 13.73 12.29
N ASP A 12 5.85 13.38 13.07
CA ASP A 12 5.90 12.41 14.16
C ASP A 12 6.05 10.95 13.68
N ARG A 13 6.22 10.73 12.37
CA ARG A 13 6.36 9.41 11.76
C ARG A 13 7.30 9.44 10.56
N ILE A 14 7.93 8.31 10.31
CA ILE A 14 8.70 8.07 9.08
C ILE A 14 7.81 7.63 7.91
N GLY A 15 8.39 7.59 6.71
CA GLY A 15 7.79 6.99 5.51
C GLY A 15 7.20 8.00 4.52
N GLY A 16 7.04 9.27 4.89
CA GLY A 16 6.57 10.33 3.98
C GLY A 16 5.22 10.00 3.34
N ARG A 17 5.22 9.71 2.04
CA ARG A 17 4.03 9.33 1.24
C ARG A 17 3.54 7.89 1.47
N ILE A 18 4.29 7.08 2.20
CA ILE A 18 3.87 5.75 2.67
C ILE A 18 3.35 5.90 4.09
N CYS A 19 2.17 5.33 4.36
CA CYS A 19 1.54 5.39 5.67
C CYS A 19 0.63 4.16 5.86
N THR A 20 1.02 3.27 6.76
CA THR A 20 0.19 2.13 7.16
C THR A 20 -0.44 2.43 8.51
N LYS A 21 -1.78 2.42 8.57
CA LYS A 21 -2.54 2.63 9.80
C LYS A 21 -3.12 1.31 10.29
N ARG A 22 -3.08 1.10 11.61
CA ARG A 22 -3.72 -0.04 12.27
C ARG A 22 -4.98 0.45 13.01
N GLY A 23 -5.99 -0.40 13.13
CA GLY A 23 -7.21 -0.05 13.85
C GLY A 23 -8.04 -1.27 14.26
N LEU A 24 -9.10 -1.04 15.04
CA LEU A 24 -9.99 -2.12 15.49
C LEU A 24 -10.85 -2.70 14.36
N LYS A 25 -11.23 -1.85 13.38
CA LYS A 25 -12.04 -2.25 12.22
C LYS A 25 -11.24 -2.94 11.12
N VAL A 26 -9.94 -2.65 11.04
CA VAL A 26 -9.03 -3.16 10.02
C VAL A 26 -7.67 -3.42 10.66
N ASN A 27 -7.15 -4.64 10.53
CA ASN A 27 -5.85 -5.00 11.12
C ASN A 27 -4.76 -4.00 10.70
N TRP A 28 -4.65 -3.75 9.40
CA TRP A 28 -3.78 -2.70 8.85
C TRP A 28 -4.30 -2.26 7.47
N VAL A 29 -4.09 -0.98 7.15
CA VAL A 29 -4.46 -0.39 5.86
C VAL A 29 -3.40 0.62 5.43
N ASP A 30 -3.02 0.59 4.15
CA ASP A 30 -2.11 1.57 3.58
C ASP A 30 -2.94 2.76 3.07
N LEU A 31 -2.71 3.93 3.66
CA LEU A 31 -3.33 5.20 3.26
C LEU A 31 -2.46 5.96 2.25
N GLY A 32 -1.33 5.38 1.86
CA GLY A 32 -0.37 5.94 0.92
C GLY A 32 0.02 4.92 -0.16
N ALA A 33 1.23 5.04 -0.70
CA ALA A 33 1.71 4.09 -1.71
C ALA A 33 1.79 2.65 -1.17
N SER A 34 1.17 1.70 -1.89
CA SER A 34 1.00 0.31 -1.45
C SER A 34 1.42 -0.74 -2.48
N TYR A 35 1.49 -0.38 -3.77
CA TYR A 35 1.71 -1.31 -4.88
C TYR A 35 3.16 -1.33 -5.35
N ILE A 36 3.65 -2.53 -5.66
CA ILE A 36 4.97 -2.82 -6.20
C ILE A 36 4.82 -3.78 -7.38
N GLY A 37 5.57 -3.55 -8.46
CA GLY A 37 5.60 -4.42 -9.63
C GLY A 37 6.83 -5.33 -9.66
N SER A 38 6.80 -6.36 -10.52
CA SER A 38 7.89 -7.33 -10.70
C SER A 38 9.25 -6.71 -11.05
N ASN A 39 9.25 -5.58 -11.75
CA ASN A 39 10.49 -4.93 -12.23
C ASN A 39 11.12 -3.99 -11.20
N GLN A 40 10.51 -3.82 -10.03
CA GLN A 40 10.98 -2.90 -8.99
C GLN A 40 11.96 -3.60 -8.04
N PHE A 41 13.11 -4.01 -8.57
CA PHE A 41 14.06 -4.88 -7.87
C PHE A 41 14.63 -4.28 -6.58
N ASN A 42 14.88 -2.97 -6.54
CA ASN A 42 15.50 -2.33 -5.38
C ASN A 42 14.62 -2.44 -4.12
N ILE A 43 13.33 -2.15 -4.25
CA ILE A 43 12.39 -2.24 -3.13
C ILE A 43 12.10 -3.70 -2.77
N LEU A 44 12.03 -4.60 -3.76
CA LEU A 44 11.87 -6.04 -3.51
C LEU A 44 13.08 -6.63 -2.76
N ARG A 45 14.30 -6.19 -3.07
CA ARG A 45 15.52 -6.61 -2.36
C ARG A 45 15.50 -6.14 -0.90
N ILE A 46 15.15 -4.88 -0.65
CA ILE A 46 15.05 -4.33 0.70
C ILE A 46 13.93 -5.04 1.48
N ALA A 47 12.75 -5.23 0.87
CA ALA A 47 11.65 -5.96 1.49
C ALA A 47 12.08 -7.38 1.91
N LYS A 48 12.79 -8.10 1.03
CA LYS A 48 13.33 -9.43 1.35
C LYS A 48 14.35 -9.38 2.50
N GLN A 49 15.22 -8.38 2.53
CA GLN A 49 16.22 -8.21 3.60
C GLN A 49 15.57 -7.99 4.98
N PHE A 50 14.44 -7.30 5.03
CA PHE A 50 13.67 -7.07 6.26
C PHE A 50 12.51 -8.07 6.44
N GLU A 51 12.50 -9.17 5.68
CA GLU A 51 11.50 -10.25 5.76
C GLU A 51 10.04 -9.78 5.55
N ILE A 52 9.87 -8.67 4.84
CA ILE A 52 8.56 -8.12 4.48
C ILE A 52 7.99 -8.92 3.30
N LYS A 53 6.84 -9.55 3.53
CA LYS A 53 6.14 -10.32 2.51
C LYS A 53 5.30 -9.42 1.59
N THR A 54 5.14 -9.87 0.35
CA THR A 54 4.22 -9.25 -0.62
C THR A 54 3.16 -10.26 -1.03
N TYR A 55 2.01 -9.78 -1.47
CA TYR A 55 0.92 -10.62 -1.96
C TYR A 55 0.38 -10.08 -3.26
N LYS A 56 -0.15 -10.96 -4.13
CA LYS A 56 -0.75 -10.54 -5.40
C LYS A 56 -2.09 -9.89 -5.14
N VAL A 57 -2.27 -8.70 -5.71
CA VAL A 57 -3.55 -7.99 -5.66
C VAL A 57 -4.54 -8.72 -6.58
N PHE A 58 -5.76 -8.89 -6.08
CA PHE A 58 -6.84 -9.46 -6.87
C PHE A 58 -7.04 -8.64 -8.16
N SER A 59 -6.99 -9.32 -9.30
CA SER A 59 -7.05 -8.69 -10.63
C SER A 59 -7.89 -9.49 -11.63
N ASP A 60 -8.50 -10.59 -11.20
CA ASP A 60 -9.23 -11.52 -12.07
C ASP A 60 -10.72 -11.15 -12.21
N GLY A 61 -11.13 -9.97 -11.74
CA GLY A 61 -12.52 -9.49 -11.79
C GLY A 61 -12.64 -7.97 -11.89
N LEU A 62 -13.88 -7.48 -11.86
CA LEU A 62 -14.17 -6.04 -11.87
C LEU A 62 -13.98 -5.45 -10.47
N SER A 63 -13.19 -4.38 -10.36
CA SER A 63 -13.10 -3.59 -9.13
C SER A 63 -14.34 -2.71 -9.01
N ILE A 64 -15.07 -2.83 -7.90
CA ILE A 64 -16.22 -2.00 -7.57
C ILE A 64 -15.87 -1.22 -6.31
N ASP A 65 -15.71 0.09 -6.44
CA ASP A 65 -15.49 0.99 -5.32
C ASP A 65 -16.80 1.71 -4.96
N TYR A 66 -17.25 1.56 -3.71
CA TYR A 66 -18.42 2.25 -3.18
C TYR A 66 -17.97 3.46 -2.35
N VAL A 67 -18.44 4.65 -2.71
CA VAL A 67 -18.19 5.89 -1.97
C VAL A 67 -19.52 6.41 -1.45
N GLU A 68 -19.66 6.45 -0.13
CA GLU A 68 -20.79 7.10 0.51
C GLU A 68 -20.49 8.61 0.64
N VAL A 69 -21.23 9.43 -0.08
CA VAL A 69 -21.15 10.89 -0.01
C VAL A 69 -22.23 11.38 0.95
N TRP A 70 -21.87 12.19 1.94
CA TRP A 70 -22.79 12.74 2.97
C TRP A 70 -23.84 13.73 2.42
N SER A 71 -23.91 13.93 1.10
CA SER A 71 -24.95 14.67 0.39
C SER A 71 -25.72 13.67 -0.48
N GLN A 72 -27.05 13.66 -0.39
CA GLN A 72 -27.99 12.60 -0.84
C GLN A 72 -28.01 12.26 -2.35
N GLN A 73 -26.87 11.95 -2.96
CA GLN A 73 -26.79 11.36 -4.29
C GLN A 73 -25.80 10.19 -4.24
N GLN A 74 -26.35 8.98 -4.39
CA GLN A 74 -25.57 7.76 -4.66
C GLN A 74 -24.88 7.96 -6.01
N ILE A 75 -23.56 8.11 -6.03
CA ILE A 75 -22.77 8.16 -7.27
C ILE A 75 -21.91 6.90 -7.32
N TYR A 76 -22.25 5.99 -8.23
CA TYR A 76 -21.40 4.86 -8.56
C TYR A 76 -20.34 5.32 -9.56
N PHE A 77 -19.07 5.34 -9.15
CA PHE A 77 -17.97 5.48 -10.10
C PHE A 77 -17.47 4.09 -10.49
N ILE A 78 -17.86 3.62 -11.66
CA ILE A 78 -17.29 2.41 -12.25
C ILE A 78 -16.01 2.83 -12.96
N PHE A 79 -14.86 2.68 -12.27
CA PHE A 79 -13.56 2.80 -12.91
C PHE A 79 -13.11 1.43 -13.39
N THR A 80 -13.22 1.18 -14.70
CA THR A 80 -12.56 0.03 -15.32
C THR A 80 -11.08 0.35 -15.47
N PHE A 81 -10.28 0.03 -14.46
CA PHE A 81 -8.84 -0.04 -14.64
C PHE A 81 -8.53 -1.34 -15.40
N PRO A 82 -7.93 -1.29 -16.61
CA PRO A 82 -7.36 -2.50 -17.18
C PRO A 82 -6.34 -3.03 -16.16
N GLY A 83 -6.66 -4.17 -15.56
CA GLY A 83 -5.94 -4.71 -14.42
C GLY A 83 -4.44 -4.71 -14.71
N GLN A 84 -3.66 -4.08 -13.83
CA GLN A 84 -2.23 -4.33 -13.83
C GLN A 84 -2.04 -5.80 -13.46
N LYS A 85 -1.93 -6.64 -14.49
CA LYS A 85 -1.52 -8.02 -14.37
C LYS A 85 -0.17 -7.98 -13.64
N ASN A 86 -0.15 -8.42 -12.38
CA ASN A 86 1.04 -8.60 -11.52
C ASN A 86 1.39 -7.46 -10.56
N GLY A 87 0.43 -6.65 -10.12
CA GLY A 87 0.62 -5.80 -8.93
C GLY A 87 0.76 -6.64 -7.65
N LEU A 88 1.92 -6.57 -7.00
CA LEU A 88 2.13 -7.10 -5.65
C LEU A 88 1.89 -5.96 -4.66
N ARG A 89 1.12 -6.19 -3.60
CA ARG A 89 0.96 -5.25 -2.50
C ARG A 89 1.85 -5.69 -1.34
N ILE A 90 2.53 -4.74 -0.70
CA ILE A 90 3.23 -5.02 0.55
C ILE A 90 2.17 -5.23 1.63
N GLY A 91 2.26 -6.35 2.35
CA GLY A 91 1.38 -6.62 3.46
C GLY A 91 2.14 -7.22 4.63
N TRP A 92 1.82 -6.76 5.84
CA TRP A 92 2.23 -7.45 7.05
C TRP A 92 1.39 -8.73 7.18
N LEU A 93 1.98 -9.87 6.83
CA LEU A 93 1.46 -11.19 7.19
C LEU A 93 1.74 -11.41 8.68
N GLY A 94 0.77 -11.06 9.52
CA GLY A 94 0.73 -11.50 10.90
C GLY A 94 0.69 -13.02 10.94
N ILE A 95 1.56 -13.58 11.78
CA ILE A 95 1.44 -14.93 12.34
C ILE A 95 0.17 -14.94 13.21
#